data_AF-A0A5C3PEB0-F1
#
_entry.id   AF-A0A5C3PEB0-F1
#
_cell.length_a   1.000
_cell.length_b   1.000
_cell.length_c   1.000
_cell.angle_alpha   90.00
_cell.angle_beta   90.00
_cell.angle_gamma   90.00
#
_symmetry.space_group_name_H-M   'P 1'
#
loop_
_entity.id
_entity.type
_entity.pdbx_description
1 polymer ?
#
loop_
_entity_poly.entity_id
_entity_poly.type
_entity_poly.pdbx_seq_one_letter_code
_entity_poly.pdbx_strand_id
1 'polypeptide(L)'
;MTMFLLEIGFLIINECRDDPGRLATCYLVCRAWHLASRAHLVRKVVLKVTSRTRLHLVDFLHILNSYLNNIGDFIEELHLIGDSDDKDAEDACPLAKSLS
;
A
#
# COMPACT_ATOMS: atom_id res chain seq x y z
N MET A 1 36.16 4.89 0.99
CA MET A 1 35.82 3.72 1.83
C MET A 1 34.33 3.64 2.22
N THR A 2 33.49 4.58 1.80
CA THR A 2 32.03 4.62 2.07
C THR A 2 31.20 3.77 1.12
N MET A 3 31.68 3.54 -0.11
CA MET A 3 30.96 2.79 -1.15
C MET A 3 30.76 1.30 -0.77
N PHE A 4 31.78 0.67 -0.17
CA PHE A 4 31.74 -0.73 0.25
C PHE A 4 30.71 -1.01 1.36
N LEU A 5 30.53 -0.07 2.31
CA LEU A 5 29.54 -0.20 3.37
C LEU A 5 28.09 -0.06 2.85
N LEU A 6 27.90 0.74 1.80
CA LEU A 6 26.60 0.86 1.15
C LEU A 6 26.24 -0.41 0.38
N GLU A 7 27.18 -0.99 -0.37
CA GLU A 7 26.99 -2.25 -1.10
C GLU A 7 26.62 -3.42 -0.17
N ILE A 8 27.33 -3.55 0.96
CA ILE A 8 26.99 -4.56 1.98
C ILE A 8 25.60 -4.30 2.57
N GLY A 9 25.27 -3.04 2.86
CA GLY A 9 23.94 -2.68 3.35
C GLY A 9 22.83 -3.06 2.37
N PHE A 10 23.03 -2.80 1.08
CA PHE A 10 22.10 -3.22 0.03
C PHE A 10 21.93 -4.73 -0.05
N LEU A 11 23.02 -5.49 0.05
CA LEU A 11 22.95 -6.96 0.07
C LEU A 11 22.14 -7.47 1.25
N ILE A 12 22.40 -6.97 2.47
CA ILE A 12 21.66 -7.36 3.68
C ILE A 12 20.17 -7.05 3.53
N ILE A 13 19.83 -5.86 3.03
CA ILE A 13 18.44 -5.45 2.83
C ILE A 13 17.76 -6.33 1.77
N ASN A 14 18.48 -6.68 0.70
CA ASN A 14 17.95 -7.52 -0.36
C ASN A 14 17.68 -8.96 0.11
N GLU A 15 18.47 -9.50 1.03
CA GLU A 15 18.20 -10.78 1.71
C GLU A 15 16.94 -10.72 2.59
N CYS A 16 16.53 -9.53 3.02
CA CYS A 16 15.32 -9.32 3.82
C CYS A 16 14.07 -9.07 2.96
N ARG A 17 14.17 -9.05 1.63
CA ARG A 17 13.14 -8.62 0.67
C ARG A 17 11.74 -9.19 0.92
N ASP A 18 11.64 -10.46 1.32
CA ASP A 18 10.36 -11.15 1.49
C ASP A 18 9.87 -11.21 2.95
N ASP A 19 10.59 -10.54 3.89
CA ASP A 19 10.23 -10.43 5.30
C ASP A 19 9.98 -8.95 5.67
N PRO A 20 8.71 -8.50 5.64
CA PRO A 20 8.36 -7.13 5.97
C PRO A 20 8.80 -6.70 7.38
N GLY A 21 8.86 -7.62 8.34
CA GLY A 21 9.29 -7.33 9.71
C GLY A 21 10.79 -7.00 9.78
N ARG A 22 11.62 -7.78 9.07
CA ARG A 22 13.05 -7.50 8.94
C ARG A 22 13.31 -6.21 8.15
N LEU A 23 12.57 -5.97 7.07
CA LEU A 23 12.67 -4.73 6.30
C LEU A 23 12.27 -3.50 7.12
N ALA A 24 11.22 -3.61 7.94
CA ALA A 24 10.82 -2.54 8.86
C ALA A 24 11.92 -2.24 9.89
N THR A 25 12.66 -3.25 10.33
CA THR A 25 13.83 -3.04 11.20
C THR A 25 14.95 -2.32 10.45
N CYS A 26 15.27 -2.76 9.23
CA CYS A 26 16.27 -2.11 8.37
C CYS A 26 15.91 -0.64 8.07
N TYR A 27 14.62 -0.36 7.88
CA TYR A 27 14.09 0.98 7.64
C TYR A 27 14.40 1.99 8.75
N LEU A 28 14.57 1.52 9.99
CA LEU A 28 14.84 2.36 11.15
C LEU A 28 16.33 2.57 11.44
N VAL A 29 17.24 1.85 10.77
CA VAL A 29 18.68 1.86 11.10
C VAL A 29 19.33 3.21 10.77
N CYS A 30 19.21 3.66 9.52
CA CYS A 30 19.75 4.94 9.08
C CYS A 30 19.07 5.41 7.79
N ARG A 31 19.30 6.66 7.39
CA ARG A 31 18.69 7.25 6.17
C ARG A 31 19.03 6.49 4.88
N ALA A 32 20.23 5.93 4.77
CA ALA A 32 20.60 5.14 3.59
C ALA A 32 19.81 3.83 3.51
N TRP A 33 19.65 3.14 4.64
CA TRP A 33 18.91 1.90 4.73
C TRP A 33 17.40 2.12 4.60
N HIS A 34 16.90 3.24 5.13
CA HIS A 34 15.52 3.70 4.98
C HIS A 34 15.06 3.70 3.52
N LEU A 35 15.84 4.32 2.62
CA LEU A 35 15.47 4.38 1.20
C LEU A 35 15.46 3.00 0.54
N ALA A 36 16.50 2.20 0.81
CA ALA A 36 16.64 0.87 0.22
C ALA A 36 15.58 -0.11 0.72
N SER A 37 15.30 -0.15 2.03
CA SER A 37 14.28 -1.04 2.58
C SER A 37 12.86 -0.60 2.23
N ARG A 38 12.62 0.72 2.12
CA ARG A 38 11.34 1.26 1.66
C ARG A 38 10.97 0.74 0.29
N ALA A 39 11.91 0.70 -0.65
CA ALA A 39 11.67 0.17 -2.00
C ALA A 39 11.14 -1.28 -1.95
N HIS A 40 11.69 -2.11 -1.07
CA HIS A 40 11.20 -3.48 -0.88
C HIS A 40 9.86 -3.55 -0.13
N LEU A 41 9.63 -2.69 0.87
CA LEU A 41 8.38 -2.66 1.64
C LEU A 41 7.17 -2.26 0.80
N VAL A 42 7.35 -1.38 -0.18
CA VAL A 42 6.26 -0.92 -1.07
C VAL A 42 6.20 -1.71 -2.38
N ARG A 43 7.05 -2.73 -2.55
CA ARG A 43 7.09 -3.58 -3.75
C ARG A 43 5.75 -4.24 -4.04
N LYS A 44 5.07 -4.69 -2.98
CA LYS A 44 3.74 -5.30 -3.04
C LYS A 44 2.80 -4.53 -2.15
N VAL A 45 1.83 -3.84 -2.76
CA VAL A 45 0.83 -3.05 -2.06
C VAL A 45 -0.51 -3.76 -2.18
N VAL A 46 -1.15 -4.03 -1.04
CA VAL A 46 -2.50 -4.58 -0.98
C VAL A 46 -3.41 -3.51 -0.40
N LEU A 47 -4.40 -3.07 -1.17
CA LEU A 47 -5.39 -2.09 -0.72
C LEU A 47 -6.74 -2.75 -0.59
N LYS A 48 -7.31 -2.64 0.61
CA LYS A 48 -8.71 -2.99 0.83
C LYS A 48 -9.59 -1.83 0.36
N VAL A 49 -10.38 -2.08 -0.68
CA VAL A 49 -11.34 -1.13 -1.25
C VAL A 49 -12.70 -1.40 -0.64
N THR A 50 -13.19 -0.44 0.12
CA THR A 50 -14.54 -0.45 0.70
C THR A 50 -15.41 0.53 -0.07
N SER A 51 -16.73 0.50 0.14
CA SER A 51 -17.66 1.47 -0.46
C SER A 51 -17.28 2.92 -0.16
N ARG A 52 -16.68 3.19 1.01
CA ARG A 52 -16.20 4.52 1.41
C ARG A 52 -14.91 4.92 0.69
N THR A 53 -13.96 3.99 0.52
CA THR A 53 -12.66 4.31 -0.10
C THR A 53 -12.71 4.26 -1.62
N ARG A 54 -13.73 3.63 -2.22
CA ARG A 54 -13.92 3.55 -3.67
C ARG A 54 -13.96 4.92 -4.35
N LEU A 55 -14.57 5.92 -3.70
CA LEU A 55 -14.65 7.30 -4.21
C LEU A 55 -13.26 7.98 -4.26
N HIS A 56 -12.35 7.60 -3.37
CA HIS A 56 -11.00 8.16 -3.28
C HIS A 56 -9.95 7.32 -4.00
N LEU A 57 -10.32 6.14 -4.51
CA LEU A 57 -9.38 5.23 -5.15
C LEU A 57 -8.77 5.86 -6.41
N VAL A 58 -9.57 6.59 -7.18
CA VAL A 58 -9.09 7.28 -8.40
C VAL A 58 -8.06 8.35 -8.05
N ASP A 59 -8.34 9.17 -7.03
CA ASP A 59 -7.40 10.20 -6.56
C ASP A 59 -6.12 9.57 -6.03
N PHE A 60 -6.23 8.48 -5.26
CA PHE A 60 -5.09 7.75 -4.74
C PHE A 60 -4.21 7.16 -5.86
N LEU A 61 -4.83 6.53 -6.87
CA LEU A 61 -4.10 6.02 -8.03
C LEU A 61 -3.44 7.15 -8.82
N HIS A 62 -4.10 8.30 -8.92
CA HIS A 62 -3.51 9.48 -9.54
C HIS A 62 -2.29 10.00 -8.77
N ILE A 63 -2.37 10.02 -7.43
CA ILE A 63 -1.25 10.38 -6.54
C ILE A 63 -0.09 9.38 -6.67
N LEU A 64 -0.38 8.08 -6.80
CA LEU A 64 0.66 7.07 -7.04
C LEU A 64 1.35 7.25 -8.40
N ASN A 65 0.60 7.64 -9.43
CA ASN A 65 1.13 7.88 -10.78
C ASN A 65 1.65 9.31 -10.98
N SER A 66 1.62 10.15 -9.95
CA SER A 66 2.11 11.52 -10.03
C SER A 66 3.63 11.53 -10.02
N TYR A 67 4.23 12.35 -10.89
CA TYR A 67 5.68 12.60 -10.95
C TYR A 67 6.25 13.17 -9.63
N LEU A 68 5.40 13.66 -8.73
CA LEU A 68 5.78 14.13 -7.40
C LEU A 68 5.98 12.97 -6.40
N ASN A 69 5.61 11.75 -6.78
CA ASN A 69 5.60 10.60 -5.90
C ASN A 69 6.34 9.41 -6.52
N ASN A 70 7.65 9.33 -6.26
CA ASN A 70 8.49 8.21 -6.70
C ASN A 70 8.14 6.87 -6.02
N ILE A 71 7.13 6.82 -5.14
CA ILE A 71 6.65 5.55 -4.55
C ILE A 71 6.12 4.64 -5.66
N GLY A 72 5.43 5.20 -6.66
CA GLY A 72 4.86 4.43 -7.77
C GLY A 72 5.90 3.59 -8.49
N ASP A 73 7.11 4.12 -8.68
CA ASP A 73 8.22 3.43 -9.35
C ASP A 73 8.71 2.18 -8.63
N PHE A 74 8.45 2.07 -7.32
CA PHE A 74 8.85 0.92 -6.51
C PHE A 74 7.73 -0.12 -6.35
N ILE A 75 6.49 0.18 -6.75
CA ILE A 75 5.37 -0.77 -6.66
C ILE A 75 5.43 -1.71 -7.88
N GLU A 76 5.80 -2.96 -7.66
CA GLU A 76 5.76 -4.01 -8.69
C GLU A 76 4.38 -4.67 -8.77
N GLU A 77 3.69 -4.80 -7.63
CA GLU A 77 2.39 -5.45 -7.54
C GLU A 77 1.42 -4.58 -6.72
N LEU A 78 0.27 -4.25 -7.31
CA LEU A 78 -0.84 -3.59 -6.64
C LEU A 78 -2.08 -4.49 -6.67
N HIS A 79 -2.48 -4.99 -5.51
CA HIS A 79 -3.67 -5.83 -5.34
C HIS A 79 -4.79 -5.00 -4.72
N LEU A 80 -5.93 -4.93 -5.39
CA LEU A 80 -7.13 -4.27 -4.89
C LEU A 80 -8.12 -5.35 -4.44
N ILE A 81 -8.43 -5.39 -3.14
CA ILE A 81 -9.36 -6.34 -2.54
C ILE A 81 -10.65 -5.59 -2.21
N GLY A 82 -11.72 -5.84 -2.95
CA GLY A 82 -13.05 -5.29 -2.65
C GLY A 82 -13.69 -5.95 -1.43
N ASP A 83 -14.42 -5.21 -0.60
CA ASP A 83 -15.41 -5.82 0.30
C ASP A 83 -16.55 -6.39 -0.57
N SER A 84 -16.80 -7.68 -0.46
CA SER A 84 -17.97 -8.34 -1.02
C SER A 84 -19.17 -8.13 -0.09
N ASP A 85 -19.54 -6.87 0.17
CA ASP A 85 -20.77 -6.56 0.92
C ASP A 85 -21.93 -6.32 -0.04
N ASP A 86 -22.33 -7.37 -0.76
CA ASP A 86 -23.66 -7.51 -1.37
C ASP A 86 -24.61 -8.18 -0.34
N LYS A 87 -24.67 -7.66 0.89
CA LYS A 87 -25.63 -8.11 1.92
C LYS A 87 -26.50 -7.02 2.55
N ASP A 88 -26.27 -5.75 2.24
CA ASP A 88 -27.00 -4.65 2.89
C ASP A 88 -27.96 -3.88 1.96
N ALA A 89 -28.42 -4.50 0.86
CA ALA A 89 -29.44 -3.92 -0.03
C ALA A 89 -30.86 -4.51 0.15
N GLU A 90 -31.14 -5.19 1.27
CA GLU A 90 -32.48 -5.73 1.59
C GLU A 90 -33.16 -5.12 2.83
N ASP A 91 -32.66 -4.01 3.38
CA ASP A 91 -33.44 -3.19 4.34
C ASP A 91 -33.85 -1.86 3.71
N ALA A 92 -34.55 -1.96 2.58
CA ALA A 92 -35.44 -0.88 2.13
C ALA A 92 -36.61 -0.81 3.12
N CYS A 93 -36.46 0.05 4.14
CA CYS A 93 -37.49 0.46 5.08
C CYS A 93 -38.85 0.68 4.37
N PRO A 94 -39.90 -0.12 4.59
CA PRO A 94 -41.22 0.15 4.06
C PRO A 94 -41.99 1.03 5.04
N LEU A 95 -41.59 2.29 5.16
CA LEU A 95 -42.29 3.28 5.99
C LEU A 95 -42.96 4.34 5.12
N ALA A 96 -43.88 3.88 4.27
CA ALA A 96 -44.93 4.72 3.69
C ALA A 96 -46.03 3.85 3.08
N LYS A 97 -47.02 3.46 3.91
CA LYS A 97 -48.43 3.26 3.50
C LYS A 97 -49.29 2.98 4.74
N SER A 98 -49.74 4.07 5.35
CA SER A 98 -50.90 4.09 6.24
C SER A 98 -51.46 5.50 6.21
N LEU A 99 -52.25 5.78 5.18
CA LEU A 99 -53.24 6.86 5.12
C LEU A 99 -54.27 6.46 4.04
N SER A 100 -55.17 5.57 4.42
CA SER A 100 -56.57 5.49 3.97
C SER A 100 -57.31 4.50 4.85
#